data_AF-C9REK1-F1
#
_entry.id   AF-C9REK1-F1
#
_cell.length_a   1.000
_cell.length_b   1.000
_cell.length_c   1.000
_cell.angle_alpha   90.00
_cell.angle_beta   90.00
_cell.angle_gamma   90.00
#
_symmetry.space_group_name_H-M   'P 1'
#
loop_
_entity.id
_entity.type
_entity.pdbx_description
1 polymer ?
#
loop_
_entity_poly.entity_id
_entity_poly.type
_entity_poly.pdbx_seq_one_letter_code
_entity_poly.pdbx_strand_id
1 'polypeptide(L)'
;MPLKKIKNWTLFSIGRAQISLEFSFLFLVIMLVCIISISHFLSQNFTEEDRVINEVENSAKTAVILINSGYNGINPNATLIYGGISWSDDKRELYIYISPKEYITPNIRNFIVDYIYNSTDINRSKYVIIVDP
;
A
#
# COMPACT_ATOMS: atom_id res chain seq x y z
N MET A 1 41.90 41.34 -34.05
CA MET A 1 40.45 41.63 -33.93
C MET A 1 39.67 40.32 -33.76
N PRO A 2 39.45 39.78 -32.53
CA PRO A 2 38.77 38.50 -32.31
C PRO A 2 37.61 38.57 -31.30
N LEU A 3 36.62 39.46 -31.50
CA LEU A 3 35.46 39.59 -30.59
C LEU A 3 34.19 38.88 -31.09
N LYS A 4 34.18 38.41 -32.34
CA LYS A 4 32.96 37.87 -32.98
C LYS A 4 32.69 36.39 -32.66
N LYS A 5 33.73 35.59 -32.37
CA LYS A 5 33.60 34.14 -32.12
C LYS A 5 33.06 33.82 -30.72
N ILE A 6 33.42 34.61 -29.69
CA ILE A 6 33.03 34.35 -28.29
C ILE A 6 31.51 34.53 -28.09
N LYS A 7 30.93 35.53 -28.75
CA LYS A 7 29.49 35.87 -28.62
C LYS A 7 28.56 34.78 -29.18
N ASN A 8 28.99 34.02 -30.18
CA ASN A 8 28.18 32.96 -30.80
C ASN A 8 28.10 31.69 -29.93
N TRP A 9 29.15 31.34 -29.19
CA TRP A 9 29.16 30.15 -28.34
C TRP A 9 28.27 30.31 -27.10
N THR A 10 28.27 31.51 -26.50
CA THR A 10 27.41 31.83 -25.35
C THR A 10 25.93 31.91 -25.73
N LEU A 11 25.60 32.46 -26.90
CA LEU A 11 24.21 32.49 -27.41
C LEU A 11 23.67 31.09 -27.70
N PHE A 12 24.52 30.22 -28.25
CA PHE A 12 24.15 28.85 -28.58
C PHE A 12 23.98 27.97 -27.34
N SER A 13 24.80 28.14 -26.30
CA SER A 13 24.61 27.45 -25.02
C SER A 13 23.36 27.93 -24.27
N ILE A 14 23.05 29.23 -24.33
CA ILE A 14 21.82 29.80 -23.74
C ILE A 14 20.58 29.25 -24.44
N GLY A 15 20.57 29.17 -25.78
CA GLY A 15 19.44 28.59 -26.53
C GLY A 15 19.21 27.11 -26.21
N ARG A 16 20.27 26.32 -26.03
CA ARG A 16 20.16 24.91 -25.61
C ARG A 16 19.61 24.77 -24.18
N ALA A 17 20.09 25.61 -23.26
CA ALA A 17 19.60 25.64 -21.88
C ALA A 17 18.12 26.01 -21.81
N GLN A 18 17.69 27.01 -22.58
CA GLN A 18 16.29 27.41 -22.66
C GLN A 18 15.39 26.28 -23.20
N ILE A 19 15.79 25.64 -24.29
CA ILE A 19 15.04 24.51 -24.86
C ILE A 19 14.95 23.34 -23.86
N SER A 20 16.04 23.02 -23.16
CA SER A 20 16.01 21.96 -22.14
C SER A 20 15.07 22.29 -20.98
N LEU A 21 15.02 23.55 -20.57
CA LEU A 21 14.14 24.03 -19.50
C LEU A 21 12.66 23.98 -19.93
N GLU A 22 12.34 24.43 -21.15
CA GLU A 22 10.99 24.33 -21.72
C GLU A 22 10.54 22.87 -21.84
N PHE A 23 11.42 21.96 -22.26
CA PHE A 23 11.15 20.53 -22.30
C PHE A 23 10.91 19.93 -20.91
N SER A 24 11.71 20.31 -19.91
CA SER A 24 11.51 19.86 -18.52
C SER A 24 10.17 20.32 -17.95
N PHE A 25 9.74 21.55 -18.25
CA PHE A 25 8.41 22.03 -17.85
C PHE A 25 7.30 21.28 -18.56
N LEU A 26 7.43 21.02 -19.86
CA LEU A 26 6.45 20.21 -20.60
C LEU A 26 6.34 18.80 -20.01
N PHE A 27 7.47 18.16 -19.72
CA PHE A 27 7.51 16.85 -19.10
C PHE A 27 6.89 16.85 -17.70
N LEU A 28 7.17 17.87 -16.89
CA LEU A 28 6.57 18.03 -15.56
C LEU A 28 5.05 18.16 -15.65
N VAL A 29 4.54 18.95 -16.60
CA VAL A 29 3.09 19.13 -16.82
C VAL A 29 2.46 17.80 -17.21
N ILE A 30 3.06 17.06 -18.14
CA ILE A 30 2.56 15.73 -18.54
C ILE A 30 2.55 14.78 -17.34
N MET A 31 3.63 14.75 -16.56
CA MET A 31 3.73 13.91 -15.37
C MET A 31 2.63 14.25 -14.35
N LEU A 32 2.41 15.54 -14.09
CA LEU A 32 1.37 16.00 -13.17
C LEU A 32 -0.02 15.58 -13.66
N VAL A 33 -0.32 15.76 -14.95
CA VAL A 33 -1.60 15.34 -15.54
C VAL A 33 -1.78 13.82 -15.43
N CYS A 34 -0.73 13.03 -15.68
CA CYS A 34 -0.78 11.58 -15.48
C CYS A 34 -1.09 11.21 -14.04
N ILE A 35 -0.40 11.81 -13.06
CA ILE A 35 -0.62 11.54 -11.63
C ILE A 35 -2.06 11.89 -11.23
N ILE A 36 -2.56 13.07 -11.63
CA ILE A 36 -3.94 13.49 -11.34
C ILE A 36 -4.93 12.51 -11.98
N SER A 37 -4.70 12.10 -13.22
CA SER A 37 -5.62 11.19 -13.94
C SER A 37 -5.67 9.81 -13.28
N ILE A 38 -4.51 9.27 -12.88
CA ILE A 38 -4.43 8.00 -12.15
C ILE A 38 -5.10 8.13 -10.79
N SER A 39 -4.83 9.20 -10.05
CA SER A 39 -5.43 9.45 -8.74
C SER A 39 -6.95 9.56 -8.84
N HIS A 40 -7.47 10.28 -9.83
CA HIS A 40 -8.90 10.39 -10.08
C HIS A 40 -9.51 9.03 -10.47
N PHE A 41 -8.84 8.26 -11.34
CA PHE A 41 -9.30 6.91 -11.69
C PHE A 41 -9.36 6.01 -10.46
N LEU A 42 -8.32 5.98 -9.63
CA LEU A 42 -8.29 5.20 -8.40
C LEU A 42 -9.41 5.63 -7.45
N SER A 43 -9.60 6.94 -7.24
CA SER A 43 -10.65 7.46 -6.36
C SER A 43 -12.08 7.15 -6.84
N GLN A 44 -12.29 6.99 -8.15
CA GLN A 44 -13.62 6.68 -8.70
C GLN A 44 -13.91 5.18 -8.74
N ASN A 45 -12.88 4.35 -8.86
CA ASN A 45 -13.03 2.91 -9.09
C ASN A 45 -12.71 2.05 -7.87
N PHE A 46 -11.98 2.56 -6.88
CA PHE A 46 -11.75 1.87 -5.62
C PHE A 46 -12.67 2.44 -4.56
N THR A 47 -13.53 1.57 -4.04
CA THR A 47 -14.41 1.90 -2.92
C THR A 47 -13.62 1.92 -1.62
N GLU A 48 -14.21 2.50 -0.57
CA GLU A 48 -13.59 2.48 0.77
C GLU A 48 -13.37 1.03 1.24
N GLU A 49 -14.30 0.14 0.89
CA GLU A 49 -14.22 -1.29 1.20
C GLU A 49 -13.05 -1.98 0.50
N ASP A 50 -12.73 -1.60 -0.75
CA ASP A 50 -11.58 -2.14 -1.49
C ASP A 50 -10.24 -1.70 -0.86
N ARG A 51 -10.19 -0.48 -0.33
CA ARG A 51 -9.01 0.00 0.41
C ARG A 51 -8.87 -0.76 1.72
N VAL A 52 -9.96 -0.89 2.48
CA VAL A 52 -10.01 -1.55 3.79
C VAL A 52 -9.59 -3.02 3.66
N ILE A 53 -10.16 -3.78 2.72
CA ILE A 53 -9.81 -5.20 2.55
C ILE A 53 -8.33 -5.39 2.21
N ASN A 54 -7.76 -4.53 1.36
CA ASN A 54 -6.35 -4.60 0.99
C ASN A 54 -5.42 -4.27 2.19
N GLU A 55 -5.77 -3.26 3.00
CA GLU A 55 -5.00 -2.91 4.20
C GLU A 55 -5.05 -4.02 5.26
N VAL A 56 -6.23 -4.60 5.48
CA VAL A 56 -6.43 -5.74 6.39
C VAL A 56 -5.68 -6.97 5.89
N GLU A 57 -5.76 -7.29 4.59
CA GLU A 57 -5.06 -8.43 4.00
C GLU A 57 -3.55 -8.32 4.16
N ASN A 58 -2.97 -7.17 3.83
CA ASN A 58 -1.53 -6.97 3.95
C ASN A 58 -1.09 -7.09 5.41
N SER A 59 -1.85 -6.50 6.33
CA SER A 59 -1.56 -6.56 7.77
C SER A 59 -1.73 -7.97 8.34
N ALA A 60 -2.72 -8.73 7.88
CA ALA A 60 -2.95 -10.11 8.28
C ALA A 60 -1.80 -11.02 7.84
N LYS A 61 -1.33 -10.87 6.58
CA LYS A 61 -0.14 -11.59 6.08
C LYS A 61 1.08 -11.28 6.93
N THR A 62 1.30 -10.01 7.26
CA THR A 62 2.42 -9.62 8.12
C THR A 62 2.27 -10.21 9.52
N ALA A 63 1.09 -10.18 10.13
CA ALA A 63 0.85 -10.77 11.44
C ALA A 63 1.17 -12.27 11.46
N VAL A 64 0.74 -13.03 10.43
CA VAL A 64 1.05 -14.45 10.30
C VAL A 64 2.56 -14.69 10.18
N ILE A 65 3.27 -13.88 9.39
CA ILE A 65 4.73 -13.96 9.27
C ILE A 65 5.41 -13.70 10.62
N LEU A 66 4.94 -12.71 11.38
CA LEU A 66 5.47 -12.40 12.71
C LEU A 66 5.23 -13.52 13.72
N ILE A 67 4.05 -14.13 13.69
CA ILE A 67 3.74 -15.29 14.55
C ILE A 67 4.65 -16.45 14.21
N ASN A 68 4.81 -16.77 12.93
CA ASN A 68 5.70 -17.86 12.49
C ASN A 68 7.17 -17.61 12.83
N SER A 69 7.59 -16.35 13.00
CA SER A 69 8.96 -16.00 13.38
C SER A 69 9.21 -15.99 14.89
N GLY A 70 8.20 -16.31 15.72
CA GLY A 70 8.35 -16.31 17.18
C GLY A 70 8.22 -14.92 17.81
N TYR A 71 7.69 -13.94 17.08
CA TYR A 71 7.59 -12.56 17.56
C TYR A 71 6.75 -12.47 18.84
N ASN A 72 7.20 -11.63 19.79
CA ASN A 72 6.59 -11.50 21.12
C ASN A 72 6.43 -12.84 21.89
N GLY A 73 7.25 -13.84 21.60
CA GLY A 73 7.19 -15.16 22.25
C GLY A 73 5.99 -16.01 21.82
N ILE A 74 5.25 -15.59 20.78
CA ILE A 74 4.19 -16.39 20.18
C ILE A 74 4.84 -17.39 19.25
N ASN A 75 4.79 -18.67 19.61
CA ASN A 75 5.33 -19.75 18.77
C ASN A 75 4.21 -20.76 18.50
N PRO A 76 3.64 -20.79 17.28
CA PRO A 76 2.63 -21.78 16.96
C PRO A 76 3.27 -23.17 16.87
N ASN A 77 2.53 -24.21 17.24
CA ASN A 77 3.03 -25.59 17.17
C ASN A 77 3.24 -26.10 15.73
N ALA A 78 2.76 -25.34 14.73
CA ALA A 78 2.97 -25.56 13.31
C ALA A 78 3.05 -24.22 12.57
N THR A 79 3.68 -24.22 11.39
CA THR A 79 3.69 -23.04 10.52
C THR A 79 2.28 -22.68 10.08
N LEU A 80 1.85 -21.47 10.41
CA LEU A 80 0.56 -20.93 9.99
C LEU A 80 0.67 -20.35 8.57
N ILE A 81 -0.34 -20.57 7.76
CA ILE A 81 -0.43 -20.15 6.36
C ILE A 81 -1.67 -19.28 6.24
N TYR A 82 -1.49 -18.05 5.79
CA TYR A 82 -2.60 -17.18 5.41
C TYR A 82 -3.33 -17.79 4.20
N GLY A 83 -4.61 -18.10 4.37
CA GLY A 83 -5.46 -18.78 3.38
C GLY A 83 -6.33 -17.83 2.56
N GLY A 84 -6.55 -16.60 3.03
CA GLY A 84 -7.32 -15.59 2.31
C GLY A 84 -8.14 -14.69 3.22
N ILE A 85 -8.88 -13.77 2.60
CA ILE A 85 -9.80 -12.85 3.24
C ILE A 85 -11.11 -12.76 2.45
N SER A 86 -12.24 -12.60 3.13
CA SER A 86 -13.52 -12.31 2.50
C SER A 86 -14.34 -11.35 3.35
N TRP A 87 -15.27 -10.66 2.70
CA TRP A 87 -16.30 -9.89 3.38
C TRP A 87 -17.48 -10.80 3.77
N SER A 88 -18.17 -10.45 4.86
CA SER A 88 -19.57 -10.82 5.05
C SER A 88 -20.47 -10.20 3.99
N ASP A 89 -21.67 -10.76 3.82
CA ASP A 89 -22.64 -10.27 2.82
C ASP A 89 -23.01 -8.79 3.03
N ASP A 90 -23.01 -8.31 4.27
CA ASP A 90 -23.30 -6.93 4.64
C ASP A 90 -22.06 -6.01 4.66
N LYS A 91 -20.88 -6.53 4.30
CA LYS A 91 -19.58 -5.83 4.29
C LYS A 91 -19.20 -5.17 5.61
N ARG A 92 -19.68 -5.71 6.73
CA ARG A 92 -19.29 -5.24 8.08
C ARG A 92 -18.22 -6.10 8.70
N GLU A 93 -18.20 -7.39 8.37
CA GLU A 93 -17.26 -8.34 8.93
C GLU A 93 -16.25 -8.77 7.87
N LEU A 94 -14.99 -8.86 8.28
CA LEU A 94 -13.90 -9.41 7.46
C LEU A 94 -13.48 -10.74 8.06
N TYR A 95 -13.68 -11.80 7.29
CA TYR A 95 -13.24 -13.14 7.64
C TYR A 95 -11.85 -13.37 7.09
N ILE A 96 -10.90 -13.63 7.98
CA ILE A 96 -9.54 -14.02 7.65
C ILE A 96 -9.44 -15.53 7.85
N TYR A 97 -8.94 -16.25 6.86
CA TYR A 97 -8.76 -17.69 6.92
C TYR A 97 -7.28 -18.02 7.07
N ILE A 98 -6.94 -18.88 8.04
CA ILE A 98 -5.57 -19.33 8.29
C ILE A 98 -5.58 -20.84 8.49
N SER A 99 -4.52 -21.50 8.02
CA SER A 99 -4.34 -22.94 8.09
C SER A 99 -2.99 -23.29 8.73
N PRO A 100 -2.88 -24.35 9.55
CA PRO A 100 -3.96 -25.25 9.96
C PRO A 100 -4.76 -24.69 11.14
N LYS A 101 -6.11 -24.76 11.06
CA LYS A 101 -7.03 -24.19 12.06
C LYS A 101 -6.80 -24.71 13.49
N GLU A 102 -6.38 -25.98 13.62
CA GLU A 102 -6.15 -26.64 14.91
C GLU A 102 -5.02 -26.02 15.76
N TYR A 103 -4.12 -25.25 15.15
CA TYR A 103 -3.01 -24.58 15.85
C TYR A 103 -3.30 -23.11 16.15
N ILE A 104 -4.50 -22.62 15.84
CA ILE A 104 -4.89 -21.23 16.05
C ILE A 104 -5.48 -21.08 17.44
N THR A 105 -4.61 -20.72 18.38
CA THR A 105 -5.00 -20.45 19.76
C THR A 105 -5.67 -19.07 19.88
N PRO A 106 -6.46 -18.82 20.96
CA PRO A 106 -7.02 -17.50 21.22
C PRO A 106 -5.95 -16.39 21.28
N ASN A 107 -4.74 -16.70 21.75
CA ASN A 107 -3.64 -15.74 21.78
C ASN A 107 -3.19 -15.34 20.38
N ILE A 108 -3.07 -16.31 19.47
CA ILE A 108 -2.73 -16.07 18.05
C ILE A 108 -3.82 -15.24 17.37
N ARG A 109 -5.10 -15.60 17.59
CA ARG A 109 -6.25 -14.85 17.06
C ARG A 109 -6.23 -13.39 17.53
N ASN A 110 -6.06 -13.17 18.83
CA ASN A 110 -6.03 -11.83 19.40
C ASN A 110 -4.84 -11.02 18.87
N PHE A 111 -3.66 -11.64 18.78
CA PHE A 111 -2.48 -10.97 18.21
C PHE A 111 -2.74 -10.50 16.78
N ILE A 112 -3.32 -11.33 15.92
CA ILE A 112 -3.60 -10.96 14.52
C ILE A 112 -4.58 -9.79 14.47
N VAL A 113 -5.69 -9.89 15.21
CA VAL A 113 -6.72 -8.84 15.24
C VAL A 113 -6.17 -7.52 15.77
N ASP A 114 -5.44 -7.55 16.89
CA ASP A 114 -4.84 -6.36 17.48
C ASP A 114 -3.75 -5.77 16.58
N TYR A 115 -2.92 -6.61 15.97
CA TYR A 115 -1.90 -6.16 15.02
C TYR A 115 -2.55 -5.40 13.87
N ILE A 116 -3.59 -5.95 13.25
CA ILE A 116 -4.26 -5.32 12.12
C ILE A 116 -4.85 -3.97 12.51
N TYR A 117 -5.61 -3.88 13.61
CA TYR A 117 -6.18 -2.60 14.01
C TYR A 117 -5.12 -1.57 14.38
N ASN A 118 -4.02 -1.98 14.98
CA ASN A 118 -2.93 -1.08 15.34
C ASN A 118 -2.09 -0.64 14.14
N SER A 119 -2.05 -1.42 13.06
CA SER A 119 -1.25 -1.11 11.86
C SER A 119 -2.02 -0.38 10.77
N THR A 120 -3.35 -0.43 10.78
CA THR A 120 -4.20 0.10 9.69
C THR A 120 -5.05 1.31 10.08
N ASP A 121 -5.13 1.65 11.36
CA ASP A 121 -6.03 2.70 11.89
C ASP A 121 -7.50 2.53 11.48
N ILE A 122 -7.91 1.30 11.13
CA ILE A 122 -9.29 0.99 10.74
C ILE A 122 -10.21 1.10 11.95
N ASN A 123 -11.39 1.69 11.73
CA ASN A 123 -12.39 1.87 12.78
C ASN A 123 -13.00 0.53 13.22
N ARG A 124 -12.63 0.08 14.42
CA ARG A 124 -13.13 -1.13 15.11
C ARG A 124 -14.67 -1.18 15.25
N SER A 125 -15.34 -0.03 15.24
CA SER A 125 -16.80 0.07 15.33
C SER A 125 -17.51 -0.04 13.99
N LYS A 126 -16.79 0.17 12.87
CA LYS A 126 -17.35 0.09 11.52
C LYS A 126 -17.09 -1.27 10.87
N TYR A 127 -15.89 -1.81 11.07
CA TYR A 127 -15.44 -3.06 10.47
C TYR A 127 -14.99 -4.01 11.57
N VAL A 128 -15.54 -5.23 11.57
CA VAL A 128 -15.22 -6.27 12.56
C VAL A 128 -14.35 -7.33 11.91
N ILE A 129 -13.14 -7.52 12.42
CA ILE A 129 -12.20 -8.53 11.92
C ILE A 129 -12.37 -9.82 12.72
N ILE A 130 -12.59 -10.94 12.01
CA ILE A 130 -12.76 -12.27 12.58
C ILE A 130 -11.76 -13.22 11.92
N VAL A 131 -10.93 -13.89 12.74
CA VAL A 131 -9.93 -14.84 12.27
C VAL A 131 -10.39 -16.27 12.51
N ASP A 132 -10.47 -17.03 11.43
CA ASP A 132 -10.99 -18.39 11.34
C ASP A 132 -12.34 -18.53 12.04
N PRO A 133 -13.41 -18.00 11.43
CA PRO A 133 -14.76 -18.39 11.78
C PRO A 133 -14.98 -19.90 11.61
#